data_AF-A0A2M9ZSK8-F1
#
_entry.id   AF-A0A2M9ZSK8-F1
#
_cell.length_a   1.000
_cell.length_b   1.000
_cell.length_c   1.000
_cell.angle_alpha   90.00
_cell.angle_beta   90.00
_cell.angle_gamma   90.00
#
_symmetry.space_group_name_H-M   'P 1'
#
loop_
_entity.id
_entity.type
_entity.pdbx_description
1 polymer ?
#
loop_
_entity_poly.entity_id
_entity_poly.type
_entity_poly.pdbx_seq_one_letter_code
_entity_poly.pdbx_strand_id
1 'polypeptide(L)'
;MSQDAVGTCRSCGKGLSLEYAVDLGKGLACKGKCEEDVRLLIDLIERNLRLITPSETLILANKKSGYIGGGFLMISGAIFIIFGSISEMNIFLISLGAVFFAYGVFAFFQRWSINRKMRK
;
A
#
# COMPACT_ATOMS: atom_id res chain seq x y z
N MET A 1 9.22 -47.38 19.74
CA MET A 1 8.09 -46.98 18.88
C MET A 1 8.29 -45.52 18.51
N SER A 2 8.61 -45.24 17.26
CA SER A 2 8.59 -43.88 16.70
C SER A 2 7.13 -43.48 16.48
N GLN A 3 6.61 -42.55 17.28
CA GLN A 3 5.31 -41.95 17.03
C GLN A 3 5.45 -41.00 15.83
N ASP A 4 4.63 -41.20 14.80
CA ASP A 4 4.63 -40.31 13.64
C ASP A 4 4.21 -38.90 14.07
N ALA A 5 5.02 -37.91 13.66
CA ALA A 5 4.73 -36.51 13.91
C ALA A 5 3.69 -36.04 12.89
N VAL A 6 2.54 -35.57 13.38
CA VAL A 6 1.47 -34.99 12.56
C VAL A 6 1.75 -33.55 12.16
N GLY A 7 2.74 -32.90 12.79
CA GLY A 7 3.16 -31.55 12.45
C GLY A 7 4.23 -31.02 13.40
N THR A 8 4.55 -29.74 13.26
CA THR A 8 5.56 -29.06 14.07
C THR A 8 4.93 -27.90 14.84
N CYS A 9 5.28 -27.75 16.11
CA CYS A 9 4.86 -26.61 16.91
C CYS A 9 5.45 -25.31 16.33
N ARG A 10 4.59 -24.30 16.12
CA ARG A 10 5.01 -23.01 15.54
C ARG A 10 5.86 -22.15 16.48
N SER A 11 5.81 -22.41 17.79
CA SER A 11 6.62 -21.70 18.80
C SER A 11 7.97 -22.40 19.02
N CYS A 12 7.97 -23.68 19.39
CA CYS A 12 9.20 -24.37 19.81
C CYS A 12 9.87 -25.25 18.73
N GLY A 13 9.26 -25.41 17.56
CA GLY A 13 9.85 -26.17 16.45
C GLY A 13 9.93 -27.69 16.67
N LYS A 14 9.29 -28.23 17.72
CA LYS A 14 9.27 -29.67 18.00
C LYS A 14 8.19 -30.37 17.18
N GLY A 15 8.49 -31.59 16.73
CA GLY A 15 7.50 -32.50 16.14
C GLY A 15 6.44 -32.89 17.18
N LEU A 16 5.18 -32.80 16.79
CA LEU A 16 4.01 -33.09 17.62
C LEU A 16 3.34 -34.36 17.12
N SER A 17 3.01 -35.28 18.02
CA SER A 17 2.07 -36.37 17.73
C SER A 17 0.63 -35.89 17.99
N LEU A 18 -0.35 -36.67 17.53
CA LEU A 18 -1.77 -36.32 17.54
C LEU A 18 -2.32 -36.01 18.96
N GLU A 19 -1.72 -36.61 19.99
CA GLU A 19 -2.12 -36.43 21.40
C GLU A 19 -1.64 -35.10 22.01
N TYR A 20 -0.52 -34.57 21.50
CA TYR A 20 0.12 -33.35 22.00
C TYR A 20 -0.03 -32.15 21.06
N ALA A 21 -0.70 -32.34 19.93
CA ALA A 21 -1.00 -31.31 18.95
C ALA A 21 -2.32 -30.60 19.27
N VAL A 22 -2.27 -29.27 19.37
CA VAL A 22 -3.47 -28.41 19.42
C VAL A 22 -3.46 -27.53 18.18
N ASP A 23 -4.54 -27.59 17.41
CA ASP A 23 -4.74 -26.72 16.25
C ASP A 23 -5.37 -25.39 16.68
N LEU A 24 -4.70 -24.28 16.36
CA LEU A 24 -5.16 -22.91 16.59
C LEU A 24 -5.67 -22.26 15.29
N GLY A 25 -5.93 -23.05 14.24
CA GLY A 25 -6.47 -22.65 12.94
C GLY A 25 -5.42 -22.07 11.99
N LYS A 26 -4.54 -21.17 12.48
CA LYS A 26 -3.40 -20.61 11.70
C LYS A 26 -2.06 -21.28 12.01
N GLY A 27 -2.04 -22.31 12.86
CA GLY A 27 -0.85 -23.06 13.21
C GLY A 27 -1.06 -24.06 14.35
N LEU A 28 -0.14 -25.01 14.47
CA LEU A 28 -0.12 -26.04 15.51
C LEU A 28 0.71 -25.59 16.72
N ALA A 29 0.24 -25.93 17.92
CA ALA A 29 0.89 -25.66 19.20
C ALA A 29 1.03 -26.92 20.07
N CYS A 30 2.02 -26.92 20.97
CA CYS A 30 2.14 -27.93 22.01
C CYS A 30 1.02 -27.75 23.05
N LYS A 31 0.25 -28.82 23.29
CA LYS A 31 -0.77 -28.87 24.34
C LYS A 31 -0.21 -28.45 25.70
N GLY A 32 -0.84 -27.47 26.34
CA GLY A 32 -0.52 -27.02 27.70
C GLY A 32 0.79 -26.26 27.90
N LYS A 33 1.59 -26.00 26.85
CA LYS A 33 2.84 -25.23 26.98
C LYS A 33 2.98 -24.07 26.00
N CYS A 34 2.71 -24.30 24.72
CA CYS A 34 2.96 -23.29 23.67
C CYS A 34 1.66 -22.71 23.07
N GLU A 35 0.50 -23.05 23.62
CA GLU A 35 -0.79 -22.57 23.12
C GLU A 35 -0.90 -21.05 23.21
N GLU A 36 -0.53 -20.49 24.36
CA GLU A 36 -0.61 -19.05 24.61
C GLU A 36 0.38 -18.28 23.73
N ASP A 37 1.62 -18.75 23.64
CA ASP A 37 2.65 -18.15 22.77
C ASP A 37 2.20 -18.11 21.31
N VAL A 38 1.67 -19.22 20.79
CA VAL A 38 1.21 -19.29 19.39
C VAL A 38 -0.05 -18.44 19.18
N ARG A 39 -0.96 -18.35 20.17
CA ARG A 39 -2.10 -17.42 20.11
C ARG A 39 -1.65 -15.96 20.08
N LEU A 40 -0.71 -15.58 20.93
CA LEU A 40 -0.13 -14.23 20.93
C LEU A 40 0.55 -13.92 19.59
N LEU A 41 1.27 -14.89 19.04
CA LEU A 41 1.94 -14.75 17.75
C LEU A 41 0.93 -14.59 16.59
N ILE A 42 -0.16 -15.37 16.60
CA ILE A 42 -1.26 -15.24 15.64
C ILE A 42 -1.93 -13.87 15.76
N ASP A 43 -2.23 -13.41 16.98
CA ASP A 43 -2.85 -12.11 17.23
C ASP A 43 -1.93 -10.95 16.84
N LEU A 44 -0.61 -11.09 17.06
CA LEU A 44 0.38 -10.11 16.61
C LEU A 44 0.44 -10.03 15.09
N ILE A 45 0.46 -11.17 14.41
CA ILE A 45 0.41 -11.22 12.94
C ILE A 45 -0.89 -10.58 12.44
N GLU A 46 -2.03 -10.90 13.03
CA GLU A 46 -3.32 -10.40 12.58
C GLU A 46 -3.45 -8.89 12.79
N ARG A 47 -2.96 -8.36 13.93
CA ARG A 47 -2.86 -6.92 14.16
C ARG A 47 -1.94 -6.24 13.15
N ASN A 48 -0.77 -6.81 12.86
CA ASN A 48 0.13 -6.28 11.83
C ASN A 48 -0.51 -6.34 10.44
N LEU A 49 -1.22 -7.41 10.10
CA LEU A 49 -1.91 -7.53 8.82
C LEU A 49 -3.01 -6.46 8.67
N ARG A 50 -3.74 -6.16 9.76
CA ARG A 50 -4.74 -5.08 9.83
C ARG A 50 -4.13 -3.68 9.74
N LEU A 51 -2.84 -3.52 10.10
CA LEU A 51 -2.09 -2.27 9.91
C LEU A 51 -1.45 -2.17 8.52
N ILE A 52 -1.18 -3.30 7.85
CA ILE A 52 -0.67 -3.32 6.48
C ILE A 52 -1.79 -3.14 5.45
N THR A 53 -2.99 -3.68 5.68
CA THR A 53 -4.16 -3.49 4.80
C THR A 53 -4.57 -2.02 4.56
N PRO A 54 -4.43 -1.07 5.49
CA PRO A 54 -4.64 0.33 5.18
C PRO A 54 -3.53 0.91 4.30
N SER A 55 -2.43 0.22 4.04
CA SER A 55 -1.43 0.68 3.05
C SER A 55 -1.98 0.61 1.63
N GLU A 56 -2.81 -0.40 1.33
CA GLU A 56 -3.52 -0.47 0.05
C GLU A 56 -4.63 0.58 -0.02
N THR A 57 -5.35 0.83 1.08
CA THR A 57 -6.39 1.87 1.11
C THR A 57 -5.84 3.29 1.23
N LEU A 58 -4.61 3.49 1.73
CA LEU A 58 -3.90 4.78 1.74
C LEU A 58 -3.34 5.10 0.36
N ILE A 59 -2.93 4.10 -0.43
CA ILE A 59 -2.65 4.28 -1.86
C ILE A 59 -3.96 4.64 -2.59
N LEU A 60 -5.09 4.02 -2.25
CA LEU A 60 -6.41 4.34 -2.83
C LEU A 60 -7.01 5.67 -2.31
N ALA A 61 -6.72 6.11 -1.09
CA ALA A 61 -7.15 7.39 -0.54
C ALA A 61 -6.27 8.54 -1.05
N ASN A 62 -4.97 8.31 -1.23
CA ASN A 62 -4.09 9.21 -1.99
C ASN A 62 -4.44 9.27 -3.49
N LYS A 63 -5.27 8.36 -4.02
CA LYS A 63 -5.82 8.50 -5.38
C LYS A 63 -6.74 9.71 -5.55
N LYS A 64 -7.37 10.23 -4.49
CA LYS A 64 -8.14 11.50 -4.55
C LYS A 64 -7.29 12.74 -4.29
N SER A 65 -6.34 12.68 -3.36
CA SER A 65 -5.47 13.83 -3.03
C SER A 65 -4.60 14.29 -4.20
N GLY A 66 -4.00 13.34 -4.93
CA GLY A 66 -3.25 13.67 -6.16
C GLY A 66 -4.12 14.11 -7.35
N TYR A 67 -5.44 13.89 -7.31
CA TYR A 67 -6.37 14.35 -8.34
C TYR A 67 -6.60 15.87 -8.23
N ILE A 68 -6.70 16.37 -7.00
CA ILE A 68 -6.88 17.80 -6.69
C ILE A 68 -5.59 18.58 -6.96
N GLY A 69 -4.43 18.06 -6.55
CA GLY A 69 -3.13 18.71 -6.78
C GLY A 69 -2.78 18.83 -8.27
N GLY A 70 -2.97 17.76 -9.05
CA GLY A 70 -2.68 17.76 -10.50
C GLY A 70 -3.61 18.67 -11.30
N GLY A 71 -4.90 18.71 -10.96
CA GLY A 71 -5.87 19.61 -11.58
C GLY A 71 -5.58 21.08 -11.30
N PHE A 72 -5.22 21.43 -10.06
CA PHE A 72 -4.87 22.79 -9.69
C PHE A 72 -3.63 23.31 -10.44
N LEU A 73 -2.59 22.47 -10.59
CA LEU A 73 -1.37 22.80 -11.33
C LEU A 73 -1.62 22.99 -12.84
N MET A 74 -2.53 22.21 -13.42
CA MET A 74 -2.90 22.35 -14.83
C MET A 74 -3.69 23.65 -15.09
N ILE A 75 -4.63 23.97 -14.20
CA ILE A 75 -5.43 25.20 -14.27
C ILE A 75 -4.54 26.44 -14.04
N SER A 76 -3.66 26.42 -13.03
CA SER A 76 -2.75 27.53 -12.77
C SER A 76 -1.77 27.75 -13.92
N GLY A 77 -1.21 26.68 -14.52
CA GLY A 77 -0.37 26.78 -15.71
C GLY A 77 -1.09 27.39 -16.92
N ALA A 78 -2.35 27.02 -17.17
CA ALA A 78 -3.15 27.60 -18.25
C ALA A 78 -3.44 29.10 -18.03
N ILE A 79 -3.76 29.49 -16.80
CA ILE A 79 -4.00 30.91 -16.45
C ILE A 79 -2.72 31.73 -16.68
N PHE A 80 -1.55 31.22 -16.29
CA PHE A 80 -0.27 31.93 -16.49
C PHE A 80 0.11 32.07 -17.98
N ILE A 81 -0.20 31.08 -18.82
CA ILE A 81 0.02 31.17 -20.28
C ILE A 81 -0.89 32.25 -20.90
N ILE A 82 -2.16 32.30 -20.51
CA ILE A 82 -3.12 33.29 -21.03
C ILE A 82 -2.75 34.70 -20.58
N PHE A 83 -2.45 34.90 -19.29
CA PHE A 83 -2.01 36.21 -18.78
C PHE A 83 -0.67 36.65 -19.36
N GLY A 84 0.28 35.73 -19.55
CA GLY A 84 1.57 36.01 -20.18
C GLY A 84 1.44 36.45 -21.64
N SER A 85 0.41 35.98 -22.35
CA SER A 85 0.14 36.37 -23.74
C SER A 85 -0.52 37.74 -23.88
N ILE A 86 -1.24 38.21 -22.85
CA ILE A 86 -1.92 39.53 -22.86
C ILE A 86 -0.96 40.66 -22.43
N SER A 87 0.05 40.36 -21.61
CA SER A 87 0.91 41.38 -20.97
C SER A 87 2.14 41.80 -21.80
N GLU A 88 2.22 41.43 -23.09
CA GLU A 88 3.38 41.65 -23.98
C GLU A 88 4.75 41.25 -23.36
N MET A 89 5.14 39.99 -23.61
CA MET A 89 6.52 39.49 -23.56
C MET A 89 7.27 39.42 -22.22
N ASN A 90 6.67 38.76 -21.23
CA ASN A 90 7.47 38.07 -20.21
C ASN A 90 7.71 36.61 -20.63
N ILE A 91 8.73 36.39 -21.47
CA ILE A 91 9.26 35.05 -21.82
C ILE A 91 9.44 34.19 -20.56
N PHE A 92 9.81 34.83 -19.45
CA PHE A 92 9.89 34.20 -18.13
C PHE A 92 8.57 33.55 -17.68
N LEU A 93 7.44 34.28 -17.74
CA LEU A 93 6.12 33.75 -17.36
C LEU A 93 5.66 32.60 -18.27
N ILE A 94 5.98 32.69 -19.57
CA ILE A 94 5.65 31.63 -20.54
C ILE A 94 6.46 30.37 -20.26
N SER A 95 7.76 30.51 -20.01
CA SER A 95 8.63 29.36 -19.69
C SER A 95 8.23 28.68 -18.38
N LEU A 96 7.86 29.47 -17.36
CA LEU A 96 7.37 28.96 -16.09
C LEU A 96 6.01 28.25 -16.26
N GLY A 97 5.05 28.87 -16.96
CA GLY A 97 3.76 28.27 -17.27
C GLY A 97 3.89 26.95 -18.06
N ALA A 98 4.84 26.86 -19.00
CA ALA A 98 5.11 25.65 -19.76
C ALA A 98 5.64 24.50 -18.90
N VAL A 99 6.54 24.78 -17.94
CA VAL A 99 7.04 23.76 -17.00
C VAL A 99 5.92 23.26 -16.10
N PHE A 100 5.08 24.16 -15.58
CA PHE A 100 3.92 23.79 -14.76
C PHE A 100 2.88 22.99 -15.54
N PHE A 101 2.62 23.36 -16.80
CA PHE A 101 1.71 22.65 -17.68
C PHE A 101 2.24 21.25 -18.04
N ALA A 102 3.52 21.15 -18.43
CA ALA A 102 4.17 19.87 -18.74
C ALA A 102 4.17 18.93 -17.52
N TYR A 103 4.43 19.46 -16.33
CA TYR A 103 4.35 18.70 -15.07
C TYR A 103 2.92 18.23 -14.77
N GLY A 104 1.91 19.10 -14.97
CA GLY A 104 0.50 18.74 -14.85
C GLY A 104 0.08 17.62 -15.79
N VAL A 105 0.51 17.69 -17.06
CA VAL A 105 0.27 16.63 -18.07
C VAL A 105 0.98 15.33 -17.69
N PHE A 106 2.24 15.40 -17.25
CA PHE A 106 2.98 14.22 -16.81
C PHE A 106 2.34 13.54 -15.60
N ALA A 107 1.89 14.31 -14.61
CA ALA A 107 1.14 13.80 -13.46
C ALA A 107 -0.17 13.12 -13.88
N PHE A 108 -0.88 13.69 -14.88
CA PHE A 108 -2.08 13.09 -15.44
C PHE A 108 -1.80 11.77 -16.17
N PHE A 109 -0.73 11.70 -16.98
CA PHE A 109 -0.35 10.49 -17.73
C PHE A 109 0.14 9.36 -16.83
N GLN A 110 0.97 9.64 -15.82
CA GLN A 110 1.38 8.63 -14.84
C GLN A 110 0.16 8.03 -14.14
N ARG A 111 -0.83 8.86 -13.81
CA ARG A 111 -2.09 8.43 -13.20
C ARG A 111 -2.91 7.53 -14.11
N TRP A 112 -2.99 7.86 -15.40
CA TRP A 112 -3.69 7.05 -16.40
C TRP A 112 -3.05 5.67 -16.59
N SER A 113 -1.71 5.63 -16.59
CA SER A 113 -0.93 4.39 -16.66
C SER A 113 -1.16 3.48 -15.43
N ILE A 114 -1.15 4.06 -14.22
CA ILE A 114 -1.43 3.32 -12.98
C ILE A 114 -2.86 2.76 -12.95
N ASN A 115 -3.84 3.53 -13.44
CA ASN A 115 -5.22 3.08 -13.49
C ASN A 115 -5.43 1.93 -14.49
N ARG A 116 -4.66 1.90 -15.59
CA ARG A 116 -4.64 0.77 -16.53
C ARG A 116 -4.04 -0.49 -15.93
N LYS A 117 -3.04 -0.38 -15.06
CA LYS A 117 -2.34 -1.52 -14.45
C LYS A 117 -3.18 -2.25 -13.39
N MET A 118 -4.16 -1.57 -12.79
CA MET A 118 -5.10 -2.15 -11.81
C MET A 118 -6.33 -2.83 -12.46
N ARG A 119 -6.44 -2.81 -13.80
CA ARG A 119 -7.58 -3.36 -14.56
C ARG A 119 -7.24 -4.66 -15.30
N LYS A 120 -6.03 -5.18 -15.09
CA LYS A 120 -5.56 -6.50 -15.53
C LYS A 120 -5.40 -7.38 -14.31
#